data_AF-A0A8S0UJJ3-F1
#
_entry.id   AF-A0A8S0UJJ3-F1
#
_cell.length_a   1.000
_cell.length_b   1.000
_cell.length_c   1.000
_cell.angle_alpha   90.00
_cell.angle_beta   90.00
_cell.angle_gamma   90.00
#
_symmetry.space_group_name_H-M   'P 1'
#
loop_
_entity.id
_entity.type
_entity.pdbx_description
1 polymer ?
#
loop_
_entity_poly.entity_id
_entity_poly.type
_entity_poly.pdbx_seq_one_letter_code
_entity_poly.pdbx_strand_id
1 'polypeptide(L)'
;MSRLSFRPRPLDIHKKLPIVKSVKDLEDDEASTSNRTSQIVRFAAEADHEVRQIPIKKIASEIPIPKFVVVDSYERDYSCTFCQPTSYVHARGVRAEIGEVVEYDLDNEDEDWLLEFNRERRTLDAEM
;
A
#
# COMPACT_ATOMS: atom_id res chain seq x y z
N MET A 1 18.54 48.79 36.52
CA MET A 1 18.28 47.34 36.64
C MET A 1 16.83 47.15 37.09
N SER A 2 15.94 46.68 36.22
CA SER A 2 14.52 46.41 36.55
C SER A 2 14.36 44.91 36.77
N ARG A 3 13.98 44.50 37.99
CA ARG A 3 13.66 43.10 38.31
C ARG A 3 12.27 42.80 37.75
N LEU A 4 12.21 41.94 36.72
CA LEU A 4 10.96 41.39 36.21
C LEU A 4 10.18 40.72 37.35
N SER A 5 8.96 41.18 37.62
CA SER A 5 8.11 40.64 38.67
C SER A 5 7.45 39.35 38.18
N PHE A 6 7.90 38.20 38.69
CA PHE A 6 7.23 36.93 38.45
C PHE A 6 6.02 36.79 39.37
N ARG A 7 4.82 36.68 38.79
CA ARG A 7 3.63 36.23 39.55
C ARG A 7 3.65 34.69 39.57
N PRO A 8 3.59 34.05 40.75
CA PRO A 8 3.56 32.59 40.82
C PRO A 8 2.29 32.08 40.13
N ARG A 9 2.48 31.33 39.05
CA ARG A 9 1.39 30.63 38.34
C ARG A 9 1.33 29.21 38.93
N PRO A 10 0.16 28.73 39.39
CA PRO A 10 0.04 27.38 39.91
C PRO A 10 0.52 26.36 38.88
N LEU A 11 1.45 25.48 39.27
CA LEU A 11 1.96 24.43 38.41
C LEU A 11 1.00 23.25 38.43
N ASP A 12 0.59 22.81 37.24
CA ASP A 12 -0.21 21.59 37.07
C ASP A 12 0.71 20.37 37.09
N ILE A 13 0.66 19.59 38.16
CA ILE A 13 1.50 18.42 38.40
C ILE A 13 1.17 17.22 37.49
N HIS A 14 0.01 17.22 36.83
CA HIS A 14 -0.36 16.17 35.87
C HIS A 14 0.03 16.54 34.44
N LYS A 15 0.47 17.77 34.22
CA LYS A 15 0.95 18.22 32.92
C LYS A 15 2.28 17.52 32.62
N LYS A 16 2.29 16.67 31.60
CA LYS A 16 3.50 15.98 31.13
C LYS A 16 4.53 17.01 30.68
N LEU A 17 5.75 16.91 31.21
CA LEU A 17 6.87 17.74 30.79
C LEU A 17 7.40 17.23 29.45
N PRO A 18 7.77 18.12 28.52
CA PRO A 18 8.48 17.71 27.31
C PRO A 18 9.85 17.17 27.69
N ILE A 19 10.20 16.00 27.16
CA ILE A 19 11.50 15.35 27.39
C ILE A 19 12.34 15.60 26.15
N VAL A 20 13.46 16.31 26.34
CA VAL A 20 14.49 16.51 25.33
C VAL A 20 15.26 15.21 25.19
N LYS A 21 15.27 14.63 23.99
CA LYS A 21 15.96 13.35 23.72
C LYS A 21 17.30 13.57 23.03
N SER A 22 17.45 14.69 22.31
CA SER A 22 18.70 15.06 21.65
C SER A 22 18.91 16.57 21.64
N VAL A 23 20.16 17.01 21.43
CA VAL A 23 20.53 18.44 21.42
C VAL A 23 19.85 19.21 20.27
N LYS A 24 19.47 18.51 19.19
CA LYS A 24 18.71 19.09 18.07
C LYS A 24 17.30 19.52 18.46
N ASP A 25 16.70 18.90 19.48
CA ASP A 25 15.33 19.21 19.92
C ASP A 25 15.24 20.60 20.60
N LEU A 26 16.39 21.24 20.89
CA LEU A 26 16.46 22.56 21.51
C LEU A 26 16.41 23.70 20.47
N GLU A 27 16.69 23.41 19.20
CA GLU A 27 16.80 24.43 18.15
C GLU A 27 15.43 24.80 17.56
N ASP A 28 14.41 23.95 17.70
CA ASP A 28 13.12 24.06 17.00
C ASP A 28 12.03 24.84 17.78
N ASP A 29 12.24 25.15 19.08
CA ASP A 29 11.19 25.67 19.99
C ASP A 29 11.18 27.20 20.18
N GLU A 30 12.03 27.95 19.47
CA GLU A 30 12.10 29.43 19.57
C GLU A 30 10.93 30.17 18.88
N ALA A 31 9.99 29.47 18.23
CA ALA A 31 9.01 30.11 17.33
C ALA A 31 7.54 30.22 17.82
N SER A 32 7.14 29.63 18.97
CA SER A 32 5.71 29.38 19.23
C SER A 32 5.13 30.03 20.48
N THR A 33 4.94 31.37 20.46
CA THR A 33 4.04 32.09 21.37
C THR A 33 2.98 32.90 20.60
N SER A 34 1.80 32.32 20.28
CA SER A 34 0.60 33.11 19.87
C SER A 34 -0.77 32.37 19.90
N ASN A 35 -1.53 32.54 20.99
CA ASN A 35 -2.98 32.88 21.17
C ASN A 35 -4.05 32.33 20.15
N ARG A 36 -4.92 31.33 20.39
CA ARG A 36 -6.18 31.15 21.21
C ARG A 36 -7.48 31.97 20.90
N THR A 37 -8.03 32.04 19.66
CA THR A 37 -9.36 32.70 19.45
C THR A 37 -10.39 32.11 18.44
N SER A 38 -10.17 31.00 17.71
CA SER A 38 -11.03 30.69 16.53
C SER A 38 -12.13 29.59 16.63
N GLN A 39 -12.58 29.14 17.81
CA GLN A 39 -13.40 27.91 17.92
C GLN A 39 -14.94 28.06 17.77
N ILE A 40 -15.52 29.26 17.55
CA ILE A 40 -16.99 29.45 17.65
C ILE A 40 -17.77 29.19 16.34
N VAL A 41 -17.13 29.03 15.17
CA VAL A 41 -17.83 29.13 13.86
C VAL A 41 -18.28 27.79 13.25
N ARG A 42 -18.28 26.67 13.98
CA ARG A 42 -18.35 25.32 13.34
C ARG A 42 -19.68 24.56 13.33
N PHE A 43 -20.81 25.14 13.75
CA PHE A 43 -22.08 24.39 13.88
C PHE A 43 -23.12 24.56 12.77
N ALA A 44 -22.86 25.30 11.69
CA ALA A 44 -23.82 25.43 10.59
C ALA A 44 -23.19 25.05 9.25
N ALA A 45 -23.64 23.92 8.69
CA ALA A 45 -23.68 23.53 7.27
C ALA A 45 -23.26 22.08 7.08
N GLU A 46 -24.25 21.19 7.20
CA GLU A 46 -24.34 19.94 6.44
C GLU A 46 -24.90 20.31 5.05
N ALA A 47 -24.05 20.29 4.04
CA ALA A 47 -24.44 20.23 2.62
C ALA A 47 -23.20 19.82 1.82
N ASP A 48 -23.41 18.80 1.00
CA ASP A 48 -22.58 18.32 -0.10
C ASP A 48 -21.25 17.60 0.19
N HIS A 49 -21.19 16.41 -0.39
CA HIS A 49 -20.04 15.53 -0.56
C HIS A 49 -18.97 16.18 -1.46
N GLU A 50 -18.42 17.32 -1.03
CA GLU A 50 -17.08 17.69 -1.40
C GLU A 50 -16.17 17.29 -0.24
N VAL A 51 -15.17 16.47 -0.55
CA VAL A 51 -14.11 16.07 0.36
C VAL A 51 -13.55 17.34 0.97
N ARG A 52 -14.01 17.71 2.18
CA ARG A 52 -13.48 18.83 2.95
C ARG A 52 -12.00 18.54 3.08
N GLN A 53 -11.18 19.29 2.35
CA GLN A 53 -9.75 19.37 2.61
C GLN A 53 -9.61 20.03 3.98
N ILE A 54 -9.69 19.20 5.01
CA ILE A 54 -9.26 19.56 6.36
C ILE A 54 -7.76 19.86 6.18
N PRO A 55 -7.27 21.05 6.54
CA PRO A 55 -5.83 21.28 6.56
C PRO A 55 -5.30 20.43 7.71
N ILE A 56 -4.93 19.18 7.39
CA ILE A 56 -4.27 18.25 8.30
C ILE A 56 -2.86 18.78 8.47
N LYS A 57 -2.69 19.76 9.36
CA LYS A 57 -1.40 20.07 9.97
C LYS A 57 -1.13 19.03 11.06
N LYS A 58 -0.92 17.80 10.61
CA LYS A 58 -0.14 16.79 11.30
C LYS A 58 0.63 16.11 10.18
N ILE A 59 1.95 16.05 10.31
CA ILE A 59 2.78 15.16 9.50
C ILE A 59 2.23 13.74 9.71
N ALA A 60 1.25 13.36 8.90
CA ALA A 60 0.86 11.98 8.73
C ALA A 60 1.95 11.40 7.84
N SER A 61 2.66 10.39 8.34
CA SER A 61 3.58 9.61 7.51
C SER A 61 2.85 9.19 6.24
N GLU A 62 3.38 9.60 5.08
CA GLU A 62 2.83 9.23 3.79
C GLU A 62 2.74 7.70 3.67
N ILE A 63 1.57 7.18 3.36
CA ILE A 63 1.36 5.74 3.20
C ILE A 63 2.06 5.35 1.90
N PRO A 64 3.02 4.40 1.92
CA PRO A 64 3.76 4.03 0.73
C PRO A 64 2.83 3.40 -0.31
N ILE A 65 2.98 3.83 -1.57
CA ILE A 65 2.25 3.27 -2.71
C ILE A 65 3.05 2.09 -3.28
N PRO A 66 2.46 0.88 -3.43
CA PRO A 66 3.11 -0.25 -4.07
C PRO A 66 3.54 0.07 -5.50
N LYS A 67 4.71 -0.41 -5.90
CA LYS A 67 5.14 -0.36 -7.31
C LYS A 67 4.58 -1.56 -8.05
N PHE A 68 4.22 -1.36 -9.31
CA PHE A 68 3.92 -2.45 -10.23
C PHE A 68 5.14 -2.72 -11.12
N VAL A 69 5.21 -3.94 -11.65
CA VAL A 69 6.26 -4.39 -12.56
C VAL A 69 5.57 -4.98 -13.78
N VAL A 70 6.07 -4.62 -14.97
CA VAL A 70 5.65 -5.24 -16.23
C VAL A 70 6.54 -6.46 -16.44
N VAL A 71 5.93 -7.61 -16.72
CA VAL A 71 6.63 -8.88 -16.95
C VAL A 71 6.70 -9.12 -18.45
N ASP A 72 7.90 -9.17 -19.00
CA ASP A 72 8.12 -9.28 -20.45
C ASP A 72 7.57 -10.58 -21.04
N SER A 73 7.49 -11.66 -20.24
CA SER A 73 6.98 -12.95 -20.69
C SER A 73 5.45 -13.06 -20.70
N TYR A 74 4.73 -12.08 -20.12
CA TYR A 74 3.29 -12.18 -19.86
C TYR A 74 2.47 -12.54 -21.11
N GLU A 75 2.74 -11.85 -22.23
CA GLU A 75 2.04 -12.07 -23.50
C GLU A 75 2.35 -13.44 -24.15
N ARG A 76 3.44 -14.09 -23.74
CA ARG A 76 3.79 -15.44 -24.20
C ARG A 76 3.17 -16.51 -23.29
N ASP A 77 3.18 -16.27 -21.98
CA ASP A 77 2.77 -17.23 -20.97
C ASP A 77 1.23 -17.31 -20.85
N TYR A 78 0.52 -16.23 -21.19
CA TYR A 78 -0.94 -16.16 -21.13
C TYR A 78 -1.55 -15.80 -22.48
N SER A 79 -2.37 -16.70 -23.03
CA SER A 79 -3.12 -16.45 -24.25
C SER A 79 -4.45 -15.75 -23.98
N CYS A 80 -4.77 -14.71 -24.75
CA CYS A 80 -6.04 -13.97 -24.65
C CYS A 80 -7.16 -14.70 -25.42
N THR A 81 -7.59 -15.85 -24.90
CA THR A 81 -8.63 -16.71 -25.53
C THR A 81 -10.03 -16.46 -24.98
N PHE A 82 -10.17 -15.58 -23.99
CA PHE A 82 -11.46 -15.30 -23.36
C PHE A 82 -12.39 -14.49 -24.27
N CYS A 83 -13.56 -15.04 -24.55
CA CYS A 83 -14.65 -14.36 -25.25
C CYS A 83 -15.77 -14.01 -24.27
N GLN A 84 -16.06 -12.71 -24.11
CA GLN A 84 -17.09 -12.27 -23.16
C GLN A 84 -18.49 -12.75 -23.60
N PRO A 85 -19.21 -13.50 -22.74
CA PRO A 85 -20.58 -13.91 -23.03
C PRO A 85 -21.57 -12.74 -22.92
N THR A 86 -22.72 -12.87 -23.57
CA THR A 86 -23.81 -11.88 -23.51
C THR A 86 -24.55 -11.87 -22.17
N SER A 87 -24.39 -12.92 -21.37
CA SER A 87 -24.96 -13.09 -20.03
C SER A 87 -23.86 -13.11 -18.97
N TYR A 88 -24.24 -12.97 -17.69
CA TYR A 88 -23.29 -13.14 -16.60
C TYR A 88 -22.82 -14.59 -16.46
N VAL A 89 -21.54 -14.74 -16.10
CA VAL A 89 -20.90 -16.04 -15.88
C VAL A 89 -21.62 -16.77 -14.75
N HIS A 90 -22.10 -17.98 -15.02
CA HIS A 90 -22.68 -18.87 -14.02
C HIS A 90 -21.78 -20.09 -13.88
N ALA A 91 -20.87 -20.06 -12.90
CA ALA A 91 -19.89 -21.12 -12.72
C ALA A 91 -20.56 -22.39 -12.16
N ARG A 92 -20.40 -23.51 -12.88
CA ARG A 92 -20.65 -24.86 -12.36
C ARG A 92 -19.30 -25.53 -12.09
N GLY A 93 -19.26 -26.46 -11.13
CA GLY A 93 -18.01 -27.04 -10.61
C GLY A 93 -17.02 -27.52 -11.68
N VAL A 94 -15.75 -27.20 -11.43
CA VAL A 94 -14.53 -27.33 -12.25
C VAL A 94 -14.35 -28.66 -13.01
N ARG A 95 -14.91 -29.76 -12.53
CA ARG A 95 -14.69 -31.11 -13.11
C ARG A 95 -15.48 -31.42 -14.37
N ALA A 96 -16.42 -30.58 -14.80
CA ALA A 96 -17.29 -30.90 -15.92
C ALA A 96 -16.72 -30.54 -17.30
N GLU A 97 -15.75 -29.62 -17.39
CA GLU A 97 -15.38 -28.98 -18.67
C GLU A 97 -13.87 -28.73 -18.88
N ILE A 98 -13.02 -28.96 -17.88
CA ILE A 98 -11.57 -28.88 -18.08
C ILE A 98 -11.15 -30.24 -18.64
N GLY A 99 -10.40 -30.21 -19.75
CA GLY A 99 -9.87 -31.39 -20.43
C GLY A 99 -8.96 -32.24 -19.53
N GLU A 100 -8.20 -33.15 -20.14
CA GLU A 100 -7.25 -33.99 -19.42
C GLU A 100 -6.32 -33.10 -18.56
N VAL A 101 -6.39 -33.28 -17.24
CA VAL A 101 -5.57 -32.51 -16.30
C VAL A 101 -4.24 -33.23 -16.21
N VAL A 102 -3.19 -32.59 -16.73
CA VAL A 102 -1.82 -33.02 -16.48
C VAL A 102 -1.43 -32.57 -15.07
N GLU A 103 -0.94 -33.50 -14.25
CA GLU A 103 -0.63 -33.25 -12.83
C GLU A 103 0.81 -32.79 -12.58
N TYR A 104 1.69 -32.91 -13.59
CA TYR A 104 3.11 -32.65 -13.47
C TYR A 104 3.57 -31.59 -14.47
N ASP A 105 4.21 -30.54 -13.96
CA ASP A 105 4.86 -29.50 -14.74
C ASP A 105 6.37 -29.82 -14.81
N LEU A 106 6.95 -29.83 -16.01
CA LEU A 106 8.39 -30.03 -16.20
C LEU A 106 9.16 -28.84 -15.62
N ASP A 107 10.21 -29.11 -14.86
CA ASP A 107 11.13 -28.07 -14.41
C ASP A 107 12.32 -27.89 -15.39
N ASN A 108 13.22 -26.98 -15.07
CA ASN A 108 14.38 -26.69 -15.91
C ASN A 108 15.28 -27.92 -16.14
N GLU A 109 15.43 -28.80 -15.15
CA GLU A 109 16.27 -30.00 -15.29
C GLU A 109 15.59 -30.99 -16.24
N ASP A 110 14.29 -31.18 -16.08
CA ASP A 110 13.48 -32.04 -16.93
C ASP A 110 13.46 -31.55 -18.40
N GLU A 111 13.31 -30.24 -18.62
CA GLU A 111 13.36 -29.63 -19.94
C GLU A 111 14.73 -29.82 -20.63
N ASP A 112 15.81 -29.58 -19.90
CA ASP A 112 17.19 -29.76 -20.41
C ASP A 112 17.46 -31.23 -20.75
N TRP A 113 17.01 -32.14 -19.88
CA TRP A 113 17.12 -33.58 -20.10
C TRP A 113 16.30 -34.02 -21.33
N LEU A 114 15.06 -33.55 -21.46
CA LEU A 114 14.18 -33.88 -22.58
C LEU A 114 14.75 -33.37 -23.91
N LEU A 115 15.37 -32.19 -23.91
CA LEU A 115 16.06 -31.62 -25.07
C LEU A 115 17.26 -32.46 -25.50
N GLU A 116 18.10 -32.91 -24.55
CA GLU A 116 19.22 -33.81 -24.84
C GLU A 116 18.74 -35.17 -25.34
N PHE A 117 17.76 -35.77 -24.66
CA PHE A 117 17.21 -37.06 -25.04
C PHE A 117 16.63 -37.05 -26.47
N ASN A 118 15.87 -36.01 -26.82
CA ASN A 118 15.32 -35.84 -28.16
C ASN A 118 16.39 -35.51 -29.22
N ARG A 119 17.62 -35.12 -28.87
CA ARG A 119 18.71 -35.00 -29.85
C ARG A 119 19.19 -36.36 -30.34
N GLU A 120 19.19 -37.37 -29.47
CA GLU A 120 19.77 -38.69 -29.75
C GLU A 120 18.80 -39.63 -30.48
N ARG A 121 17.50 -39.60 -30.17
CA ARG A 121 16.44 -40.38 -30.85
C ARG A 121 15.06 -39.86 -30.42
N ARG A 122 14.50 -39.00 -31.27
CA ARG A 122 13.28 -38.19 -31.12
C ARG A 122 11.99 -39.00 -31.05
N THR A 123 11.11 -38.70 -30.09
CA THR A 123 9.62 -38.75 -30.21
C THR A 123 8.88 -38.48 -28.89
N LEU A 124 9.49 -37.86 -27.87
CA LEU A 124 8.75 -37.51 -26.65
C LEU A 124 8.36 -36.04 -26.71
N ASP A 125 7.05 -35.79 -26.78
CA ASP A 125 6.45 -34.47 -26.67
C ASP A 125 6.39 -34.05 -25.19
N ALA A 126 6.59 -32.77 -24.92
CA ALA A 126 6.56 -32.20 -23.56
C ALA A 126 5.12 -32.13 -23.01
N GLU A 127 4.13 -32.12 -23.89
CA GLU A 127 2.71 -32.18 -23.57
C GLU A 127 2.15 -33.46 -24.22
N MET A 128 1.53 -34.35 -23.43
CA MET A 128 0.71 -35.46 -23.96
C MET A 128 -0.68 -34.96 -24.32
#